data_AF-A0A6L4WPV0-F1
#
_entry.id   AF-A0A6L4WPV0-F1
#
_cell.length_a   1.000
_cell.length_b   1.000
_cell.length_c   1.000
_cell.angle_alpha   90.00
_cell.angle_beta   90.00
_cell.angle_gamma   90.00
#
_symmetry.space_group_name_H-M   'P 1'
#
loop_
_entity.id
_entity.type
_entity.pdbx_description
1 polymer ?
#
loop_
_entity_poly.entity_id
_entity_poly.type
_entity_poly.pdbx_seq_one_letter_code
_entity_poly.pdbx_strand_id
1 'polypeptide(L)'
;MFSKIVIFLFFSTFLLGAEETSSTLIKQRIEIKELKKELNSFYNKKEKEYQDRKKELETILAQIEKEKAEIKALHDKNLSILQNMEETVNSKTAKIYNSMKPKIAASIFNEMISDGRIEDVFDIILKLKEKKVTLLMKYLSVPNAAKLTLMLEDFKVENEKG
;
A
#
# COMPACT_ATOMS: atom_id res chain seq x y z
N MET A 1 45.97 -9.40 90.50
CA MET A 1 44.64 -8.92 90.06
C MET A 1 44.76 -8.03 88.82
N PHE A 2 45.76 -7.14 88.75
CA PHE A 2 46.04 -6.27 87.60
C PHE A 2 46.19 -6.98 86.24
N SER A 3 46.95 -8.08 86.16
CA SER A 3 47.16 -8.79 84.88
C SER A 3 45.88 -9.40 84.29
N LYS A 4 44.90 -9.77 85.13
CA LYS A 4 43.60 -10.28 84.66
C LYS A 4 42.71 -9.17 84.10
N ILE A 5 42.83 -7.96 84.63
CA ILE A 5 42.08 -6.78 84.17
C ILE A 5 42.59 -6.31 82.81
N VAL A 6 43.91 -6.32 82.59
CA VAL A 6 44.52 -5.94 81.30
C VAL A 6 44.13 -6.92 80.19
N ILE A 7 44.12 -8.23 80.46
CA ILE A 7 43.68 -9.25 79.50
C ILE A 7 42.20 -9.07 79.16
N PHE A 8 41.36 -8.76 80.14
CA PHE A 8 39.93 -8.51 79.92
C PHE A 8 39.69 -7.26 79.05
N LEU A 9 40.43 -6.17 79.29
CA LEU A 9 40.36 -4.96 78.48
C LEU A 9 40.79 -5.22 77.03
N PHE A 10 41.90 -5.92 76.81
CA PHE A 10 42.34 -6.30 75.46
C PHE A 10 41.32 -7.18 74.72
N PHE A 11 40.68 -8.11 75.43
CA PHE A 11 39.65 -8.97 74.84
C PHE A 11 38.40 -8.18 74.46
N SER A 12 37.97 -7.21 75.29
CA SER A 12 36.85 -6.33 74.97
C SER A 12 37.10 -5.44 73.75
N THR A 13 38.31 -4.89 73.60
CA THR A 13 38.65 -4.08 72.42
C THR A 13 38.71 -4.91 71.14
N PHE A 14 39.11 -6.18 71.24
CA PHE A 14 39.14 -7.09 70.09
C PHE A 14 37.73 -7.53 69.64
N LEU A 15 36.81 -7.75 70.59
CA LEU A 15 35.42 -8.08 70.29
C LEU A 15 34.67 -6.92 69.62
N LEU A 16 34.89 -5.68 70.07
CA LEU A 16 34.28 -4.47 69.48
C LEU A 16 34.72 -4.25 68.02
N GLY A 17 35.99 -4.49 67.67
CA GLY A 17 36.48 -4.38 66.29
C GLY A 17 35.92 -5.43 65.33
N ALA A 18 35.65 -6.65 65.83
CA ALA A 18 35.05 -7.73 65.03
C ALA A 18 33.56 -7.47 64.71
N GLU A 19 32.84 -6.80 65.61
CA GLU A 19 31.42 -6.48 65.46
C GLU A 19 31.16 -5.43 64.35
N GLU A 20 32.03 -4.41 64.23
CA GLU A 20 31.96 -3.43 63.15
C GLU A 20 32.20 -4.06 61.76
N THR A 21 33.13 -5.01 61.68
CA THR A 21 33.46 -5.70 60.42
C THR A 21 32.36 -6.68 60.01
N SER A 22 31.69 -7.33 60.98
CA SER A 22 30.54 -8.20 60.74
C SER A 22 29.30 -7.41 60.28
N SER A 23 29.03 -6.27 60.92
CA SER A 23 27.89 -5.39 60.62
C SER A 23 27.96 -4.80 59.19
N THR A 24 29.14 -4.40 58.74
CA THR A 24 29.37 -3.88 57.38
C THR A 24 29.15 -4.95 56.30
N LEU A 25 29.62 -6.17 56.51
CA LEU A 25 29.38 -7.30 55.59
C LEU A 25 27.90 -7.70 55.52
N ILE A 26 27.17 -7.61 56.64
CA ILE A 26 25.71 -7.86 56.66
C ILE A 26 24.97 -6.80 55.84
N LYS A 27 25.32 -5.52 55.99
CA LYS A 27 24.73 -4.42 55.20
C LYS A 27 24.97 -4.61 53.70
N GLN A 28 26.20 -4.88 53.29
CA GLN A 28 26.55 -5.14 51.89
C GLN A 28 25.77 -6.35 51.32
N ARG A 29 25.59 -7.42 52.10
CA ARG A 29 24.81 -8.58 51.68
C ARG A 29 23.33 -8.24 51.45
N ILE A 30 22.76 -7.38 52.30
CA ILE A 30 21.38 -6.91 52.15
C ILE A 30 21.25 -6.05 50.89
N GLU A 31 22.15 -5.09 50.69
CA GLU A 31 22.19 -4.23 49.51
C GLU A 31 22.33 -5.03 48.20
N ILE A 32 23.25 -6.01 48.16
CA ILE A 32 23.41 -6.90 46.99
C ILE A 32 22.13 -7.69 46.72
N LYS A 33 21.43 -8.14 47.77
CA LYS A 33 20.18 -8.90 47.64
C LYS A 33 19.05 -8.00 47.12
N GLU A 34 18.98 -6.77 47.58
CA GLU A 34 18.03 -5.76 47.09
C GLU A 34 18.31 -5.40 45.63
N LEU A 35 19.58 -5.10 45.30
CA LEU A 35 20.00 -4.81 43.93
C LEU A 35 19.68 -5.97 42.98
N LYS A 36 19.91 -7.21 43.40
CA LYS A 36 19.55 -8.40 42.61
C LYS A 36 18.03 -8.50 42.40
N LYS A 37 17.23 -8.14 43.40
CA LYS A 37 15.77 -8.13 43.30
C LYS A 37 15.29 -7.05 42.34
N GLU A 38 15.85 -5.85 42.42
CA GLU A 38 15.55 -4.75 41.50
C GLU A 38 15.95 -5.09 40.07
N LEU A 39 17.14 -5.66 39.88
CA LEU A 39 17.63 -6.08 38.58
C LEU A 39 16.72 -7.14 37.94
N ASN A 40 16.33 -8.17 38.71
CA ASN A 40 15.37 -9.17 38.23
C ASN A 40 14.01 -8.55 37.89
N SER A 41 13.53 -7.61 38.73
CA SER A 41 12.27 -6.92 38.46
C SER A 41 12.35 -6.07 37.19
N PHE A 42 13.48 -5.41 36.95
CA PHE A 42 13.74 -4.61 35.75
C PHE A 42 13.72 -5.49 34.50
N TYR A 43 14.48 -6.59 34.49
CA TYR A 43 14.50 -7.50 33.34
C TYR A 43 13.14 -8.14 33.08
N ASN A 44 12.43 -8.59 34.11
CA ASN A 44 11.09 -9.15 33.94
C ASN A 44 10.10 -8.13 33.36
N LYS A 45 10.19 -6.86 33.80
CA LYS A 45 9.36 -5.79 33.25
C LYS A 45 9.72 -5.53 31.78
N LYS A 46 11.00 -5.48 31.45
CA LYS A 46 11.47 -5.26 30.07
C LYS A 46 11.12 -6.39 29.14
N GLU A 47 11.24 -7.63 29.58
CA GLU A 47 10.83 -8.79 28.79
C GLU A 47 9.33 -8.75 28.52
N LYS A 48 8.51 -8.43 29.53
CA LYS A 48 7.07 -8.28 29.34
C LYS A 48 6.73 -7.17 28.34
N GLU A 49 7.31 -5.97 28.50
CA GLU A 49 7.14 -4.85 27.56
C GLU A 49 7.54 -5.24 26.13
N TYR A 50 8.62 -6.00 25.98
CA TYR A 50 9.08 -6.49 24.69
C TYR A 50 8.10 -7.48 24.06
N GLN A 51 7.62 -8.47 24.80
CA GLN A 51 6.65 -9.45 24.30
C GLN A 51 5.32 -8.80 23.93
N ASP A 52 4.83 -7.85 24.74
CA ASP A 52 3.60 -7.12 24.46
C ASP A 52 3.72 -6.31 23.16
N ARG A 53 4.83 -5.57 22.99
CA ARG A 53 5.10 -4.83 21.74
C ARG A 53 5.27 -5.73 20.53
N LYS A 54 5.96 -6.86 20.70
CA LYS A 54 6.15 -7.83 19.62
C LYS A 54 4.81 -8.34 19.11
N LYS A 55 3.91 -8.72 20.03
CA LYS A 55 2.56 -9.17 19.68
C LYS A 55 1.73 -8.09 19.00
N GLU A 56 1.84 -6.85 19.47
CA GLU A 56 1.17 -5.69 18.84
C GLU A 56 1.65 -5.49 17.40
N LEU A 57 2.97 -5.52 17.18
CA LEU A 57 3.57 -5.41 15.84
C LEU A 57 3.16 -6.55 14.91
N GLU A 58 3.16 -7.80 15.41
CA GLU A 58 2.69 -8.95 14.62
C GLU A 58 1.21 -8.80 14.23
N THR A 59 0.37 -8.28 15.13
CA THR A 59 -1.04 -8.01 14.85
C THR A 59 -1.22 -6.93 13.80
N ILE A 60 -0.48 -5.83 13.91
CA ILE A 60 -0.50 -4.73 12.94
C ILE A 60 -0.03 -5.22 11.57
N LEU A 61 1.07 -5.99 11.50
CA LEU A 61 1.58 -6.54 10.25
C LEU A 61 0.57 -7.49 9.58
N ALA A 62 -0.08 -8.36 10.36
CA ALA A 62 -1.13 -9.24 9.84
C ALA A 62 -2.31 -8.45 9.26
N GLN A 63 -2.71 -7.35 9.92
CA GLN A 63 -3.77 -6.48 9.44
C GLN A 63 -3.36 -5.76 8.13
N ILE A 64 -2.13 -5.24 8.06
CA ILE A 64 -1.61 -4.58 6.86
C ILE A 64 -1.58 -5.54 5.66
N GLU A 65 -1.09 -6.77 5.84
CA GLU A 65 -1.04 -7.75 4.75
C GLU A 65 -2.44 -8.14 4.27
N LYS A 66 -3.40 -8.27 5.20
CA LYS A 66 -4.80 -8.51 4.86
C LYS A 66 -5.39 -7.35 4.05
N GLU A 67 -5.25 -6.11 4.51
CA GLU A 67 -5.77 -4.93 3.83
C GLU A 67 -5.14 -4.76 2.43
N LYS A 68 -3.83 -5.01 2.31
CA LYS A 68 -3.14 -4.98 1.02
C LYS A 68 -3.68 -6.03 0.04
N ALA A 69 -3.97 -7.24 0.51
CA ALA A 69 -4.58 -8.28 -0.30
C ALA A 69 -6.00 -7.90 -0.75
N GLU A 70 -6.81 -7.31 0.14
CA GLU A 70 -8.15 -6.83 -0.17
C GLU A 70 -8.14 -5.68 -1.18
N ILE A 71 -7.23 -4.71 -1.02
CA ILE A 71 -7.04 -3.60 -1.96
C ILE A 71 -6.66 -4.13 -3.34
N LYS A 72 -5.71 -5.08 -3.41
CA LYS A 72 -5.30 -5.68 -4.67
C LYS A 72 -6.46 -6.41 -5.35
N ALA A 73 -7.20 -7.22 -4.60
CA ALA A 73 -8.36 -7.93 -5.13
C ALA A 73 -9.44 -6.98 -5.65
N LEU A 74 -9.70 -5.87 -4.94
CA LEU A 74 -10.64 -4.84 -5.37
C LEU A 74 -10.17 -4.12 -6.63
N HIS A 75 -8.89 -3.76 -6.69
CA HIS A 75 -8.27 -3.17 -7.87
C HIS A 75 -8.41 -4.08 -9.10
N ASP A 76 -8.03 -5.35 -8.98
CA ASP A 76 -8.08 -6.31 -10.09
C ASP A 76 -9.51 -6.57 -10.55
N LYS A 77 -10.47 -6.62 -9.61
CA LYS A 77 -11.90 -6.68 -9.93
C LYS A 77 -12.37 -5.45 -10.69
N ASN A 78 -11.98 -4.25 -10.26
CA ASN A 78 -12.35 -3.02 -10.95
C ASN A 78 -11.76 -2.95 -12.35
N LEU A 79 -10.50 -3.37 -12.53
CA LEU A 79 -9.86 -3.44 -13.84
C LEU A 79 -10.62 -4.39 -14.78
N SER A 80 -11.01 -5.58 -14.28
CA SER A 80 -11.81 -6.52 -15.05
C SER A 80 -13.19 -5.95 -15.42
N ILE A 81 -13.85 -5.24 -14.49
CA ILE A 81 -15.14 -4.59 -14.78
C ILE A 81 -14.96 -3.52 -15.86
N LEU A 82 -13.92 -2.70 -15.78
CA LEU A 82 -13.62 -1.66 -16.78
C LEU A 82 -13.39 -2.27 -18.16
N GLN A 83 -12.58 -3.32 -18.26
CA GLN A 83 -12.34 -4.03 -19.52
C GLN A 83 -13.63 -4.59 -20.10
N ASN A 84 -14.45 -5.26 -19.27
CA ASN A 84 -15.75 -5.77 -19.70
C ASN A 84 -16.70 -4.64 -20.16
N MET A 85 -16.68 -3.49 -19.48
CA MET A 85 -17.46 -2.32 -19.86
C MET A 85 -16.98 -1.76 -21.20
N GLU A 86 -15.68 -1.60 -21.40
CA GLU A 86 -15.09 -1.13 -22.66
C GLU A 86 -15.42 -2.08 -23.80
N GLU A 87 -15.25 -3.40 -23.64
CA GLU A 87 -15.63 -4.40 -24.65
C GLU A 87 -17.13 -4.36 -24.96
N THR A 88 -17.96 -4.25 -23.92
CA THR A 88 -19.43 -4.19 -24.08
C THR A 88 -19.85 -2.91 -24.80
N VAL A 89 -19.30 -1.76 -24.43
CA VAL A 89 -19.57 -0.47 -25.08
C VAL A 89 -19.05 -0.52 -26.51
N ASN A 90 -17.84 -1.00 -26.75
CA ASN A 90 -17.26 -1.13 -28.09
C ASN A 90 -18.13 -2.01 -28.99
N SER A 91 -18.55 -3.18 -28.51
CA SER A 91 -19.39 -4.10 -29.30
C SER A 91 -20.78 -3.53 -29.58
N LYS A 92 -21.43 -2.88 -28.61
CA LYS A 92 -22.76 -2.26 -28.78
C LYS A 92 -22.70 -1.05 -29.69
N THR A 93 -21.71 -0.17 -29.50
CA THR A 93 -21.52 1.04 -30.31
C THR A 93 -21.25 0.68 -31.75
N ALA A 94 -20.32 -0.25 -32.02
CA ALA A 94 -20.05 -0.73 -33.37
C ALA A 94 -21.30 -1.38 -34.00
N LYS A 95 -22.06 -2.17 -33.23
CA LYS A 95 -23.32 -2.78 -33.72
C LYS A 95 -24.37 -1.74 -34.11
N ILE A 96 -24.59 -0.73 -33.26
CA ILE A 96 -25.57 0.34 -33.50
C ILE A 96 -25.22 1.12 -34.77
N TYR A 97 -23.99 1.61 -34.88
CA TYR A 97 -23.57 2.41 -36.03
C TYR A 97 -23.45 1.60 -37.33
N ASN A 98 -23.09 0.32 -37.27
CA ASN A 98 -23.13 -0.55 -38.44
C ASN A 98 -24.56 -0.75 -38.97
N SER A 99 -25.56 -0.86 -38.08
CA SER A 99 -26.98 -1.00 -38.44
C SER A 99 -27.66 0.32 -38.81
N MET A 100 -27.16 1.46 -38.36
CA MET A 100 -27.74 2.80 -38.61
C MET A 100 -27.62 3.23 -40.08
N LYS A 101 -28.56 3.99 -40.64
CA LYS A 101 -28.40 4.53 -42.01
C LYS A 101 -27.16 5.44 -42.10
N PRO A 102 -26.28 5.29 -43.11
CA PRO A 102 -25.01 6.04 -43.18
C PRO A 102 -25.17 7.57 -43.09
N LYS A 103 -26.22 8.12 -43.72
CA LYS A 103 -26.52 9.57 -43.67
C LYS A 103 -26.85 10.06 -42.25
N ILE A 104 -27.53 9.24 -41.45
CA ILE A 104 -27.88 9.58 -40.06
C ILE A 104 -26.64 9.50 -39.18
N ALA A 105 -25.85 8.41 -39.32
CA ALA A 105 -24.60 8.25 -38.58
C ALA A 105 -23.61 9.40 -38.86
N ALA A 106 -23.48 9.82 -40.13
CA ALA A 106 -22.66 10.96 -40.50
C ALA A 106 -23.15 12.29 -39.91
N SER A 107 -24.47 12.50 -39.78
CA SER A 107 -25.01 13.68 -39.11
C SER A 107 -24.61 13.72 -37.63
N ILE A 108 -24.74 12.60 -36.93
CA ILE A 108 -24.34 12.47 -35.52
C ILE A 108 -22.83 12.70 -35.37
N PHE A 109 -22.01 12.12 -36.26
CA PHE A 109 -20.56 12.32 -36.21
C PHE A 109 -20.16 13.76 -36.50
N ASN A 110 -20.85 14.46 -37.42
CA ASN A 110 -20.59 15.87 -37.65
C ASN A 110 -20.87 16.72 -36.40
N GLU A 111 -21.94 16.41 -35.67
CA GLU A 111 -22.30 17.08 -34.42
C GLU A 111 -21.26 16.78 -33.33
N MET A 112 -20.91 15.50 -33.11
CA MET A 112 -19.87 15.10 -32.16
C MET A 112 -18.52 15.77 -32.43
N ILE A 113 -18.12 15.88 -33.71
CA ILE A 113 -16.87 16.57 -34.07
C ILE A 113 -16.97 18.08 -33.79
N SER A 114 -18.15 18.67 -34.01
CA SER A 114 -18.39 20.08 -33.71
C SER A 114 -18.35 20.35 -32.20
N ASP A 115 -18.75 19.37 -31.38
CA ASP A 115 -18.64 19.39 -29.93
C ASP A 115 -17.21 19.11 -29.41
N GLY A 116 -16.24 18.94 -30.31
CA GLY A 116 -14.84 18.69 -29.95
C GLY A 116 -14.52 17.23 -29.60
N ARG A 117 -15.36 16.27 -30.01
CA ARG A 117 -15.19 14.84 -29.74
C ARG A 117 -14.77 14.06 -30.98
N ILE A 118 -13.76 14.55 -31.70
CA ILE A 118 -13.31 13.91 -32.95
C ILE A 118 -12.60 12.57 -32.68
N GLU A 119 -11.92 12.45 -31.56
CA GLU A 119 -11.21 11.25 -31.10
C GLU A 119 -12.20 10.10 -30.85
N ASP A 120 -13.30 10.36 -30.14
CA ASP A 120 -14.37 9.37 -29.93
C ASP A 120 -14.96 8.88 -31.26
N VAL A 121 -15.16 9.79 -32.22
CA VAL A 121 -15.66 9.44 -33.55
C VAL A 121 -14.66 8.58 -34.31
N PHE A 122 -13.37 8.91 -34.20
CA PHE A 122 -12.29 8.13 -34.81
C PHE A 122 -12.23 6.71 -34.26
N ASP A 123 -12.29 6.54 -32.93
CA ASP A 123 -12.33 5.24 -32.26
C ASP A 123 -13.51 4.38 -32.71
N ILE A 124 -14.67 5.01 -32.93
CA ILE A 124 -15.84 4.32 -33.47
C ILE A 124 -15.57 3.89 -34.91
N ILE A 125 -15.03 4.78 -35.75
CA ILE A 125 -14.74 4.50 -37.16
C ILE A 125 -13.80 3.29 -37.32
N LEU A 126 -12.74 3.21 -36.51
CA LEU A 126 -11.80 2.08 -36.53
C LEU A 126 -12.49 0.72 -36.25
N LYS A 127 -13.63 0.72 -35.56
CA LYS A 127 -14.40 -0.47 -35.18
C LYS A 127 -15.56 -0.77 -36.14
N LEU A 128 -15.83 0.09 -37.13
CA LEU A 128 -16.88 -0.13 -38.13
C LEU A 128 -16.38 -0.98 -39.30
N LYS A 129 -17.32 -1.64 -40.00
CA LYS A 129 -16.99 -2.36 -41.24
C LYS A 129 -16.51 -1.35 -42.29
N GLU A 130 -15.45 -1.67 -43.02
CA GLU A 130 -14.86 -0.76 -44.03
C GLU A 130 -15.89 -0.21 -45.02
N LYS A 131 -16.74 -1.08 -45.60
CA LYS A 131 -17.85 -0.67 -46.48
C LYS A 131 -18.76 0.39 -45.83
N LYS A 132 -18.97 0.30 -44.52
CA LYS A 132 -19.78 1.26 -43.77
C LYS A 132 -19.05 2.59 -43.63
N VAL A 133 -17.78 2.55 -43.27
CA VAL A 133 -16.91 3.74 -43.16
C VAL A 133 -16.89 4.49 -44.48
N THR A 134 -16.63 3.82 -45.60
CA THR A 134 -16.62 4.47 -46.93
C THR A 134 -17.93 5.20 -47.23
N LEU A 135 -19.07 4.55 -46.95
CA LEU A 135 -20.38 5.17 -47.16
C LEU A 135 -20.63 6.33 -46.19
N LEU A 136 -20.10 6.27 -44.97
CA LEU A 136 -20.23 7.31 -43.97
C LEU A 136 -19.41 8.54 -44.35
N MET A 137 -18.16 8.35 -44.79
CA MET A 137 -17.27 9.42 -45.27
C MET A 137 -17.90 10.25 -46.38
N LYS A 138 -18.69 9.62 -47.27
CA LYS A 138 -19.45 10.31 -48.33
C LYS A 138 -20.47 11.32 -47.79
N TYR A 139 -21.03 11.11 -46.61
CA TYR A 139 -22.08 11.96 -46.04
C TYR A 139 -21.59 12.90 -44.93
N LEU A 140 -20.33 12.78 -44.51
CA LEU A 140 -19.72 13.72 -43.57
C LEU A 140 -19.54 15.11 -44.21
N SER A 141 -19.38 16.13 -43.37
CA SER A 141 -18.96 17.44 -43.86
C SER A 141 -17.55 17.33 -44.46
N VAL A 142 -17.25 18.11 -45.50
CA VAL A 142 -15.94 18.08 -46.16
C VAL A 142 -14.78 18.30 -45.16
N PRO A 143 -14.85 19.28 -44.24
CA PRO A 143 -13.79 19.47 -43.25
C PRO A 143 -13.62 18.27 -42.31
N ASN A 144 -14.72 17.64 -41.88
CA ASN A 144 -14.68 16.52 -40.94
C ASN A 144 -14.16 15.25 -41.62
N ALA A 145 -14.61 14.98 -42.85
CA ALA A 145 -14.12 13.88 -43.66
C ALA A 145 -12.59 14.02 -43.89
N ALA A 146 -12.12 15.21 -44.25
CA ALA A 146 -10.70 15.46 -44.46
C ALA A 146 -9.88 15.20 -43.18
N LYS A 147 -10.32 15.74 -42.02
CA LYS A 147 -9.66 15.49 -40.73
C LYS A 147 -9.58 14.01 -40.39
N LEU A 148 -10.70 13.29 -40.50
CA LEU A 148 -10.74 11.86 -40.20
C LEU A 148 -9.90 11.03 -41.17
N THR A 149 -9.81 11.43 -42.44
CA THR A 149 -8.91 10.80 -43.42
C THR A 149 -7.45 10.96 -43.01
N LEU A 150 -7.02 12.15 -42.58
CA LEU A 150 -5.66 12.37 -42.08
C LEU A 150 -5.36 11.49 -40.86
N MET A 151 -6.28 11.43 -39.89
CA MET A 151 -6.11 10.57 -38.71
C MET A 151 -5.99 9.08 -39.08
N LEU A 152 -6.73 8.61 -40.09
CA LEU A 152 -6.64 7.23 -40.59
C LEU A 152 -5.30 6.95 -41.28
N GLU A 153 -4.73 7.94 -41.96
CA GLU A 153 -3.42 7.85 -42.61
C GLU A 153 -2.30 7.77 -41.56
N ASP A 154 -2.32 8.69 -40.60
CA ASP A 154 -1.36 8.72 -39.49
C ASP A 154 -1.37 7.41 -38.70
N PHE A 155 -2.56 6.89 -38.38
CA PHE A 155 -2.71 5.62 -37.68
C PHE A 155 -2.14 4.41 -38.43
N LYS A 156 -2.19 4.40 -39.77
CA LYS A 156 -1.55 3.35 -40.58
C LYS A 156 -0.03 3.44 -40.52
N VAL A 157 0.51 4.66 -40.66
CA VAL A 157 1.97 4.90 -40.64
C VAL A 157 2.59 4.50 -39.30
N GLU A 158 1.88 4.72 -38.19
CA GLU A 158 2.34 4.31 -36.87
C GLU A 158 2.31 2.77 -36.68
N ASN A 159 1.28 2.09 -37.17
CA ASN A 159 1.18 0.63 -37.07
C ASN A 159 2.11 -0.14 -38.02
N GLU A 160 2.54 0.46 -39.14
CA GLU A 160 3.51 -0.17 -40.06
C GLU A 160 4.98 -0.04 -39.61
N LYS A 161 5.25 0.82 -38.60
CA LYS A 161 6.61 1.05 -38.06
C LYS A 161 6.92 0.24 -36.79
N GLY A 162 5.95 -0.49 -36.24
CA GLY A 162 6.12 -1.41 -35.10
C GLY A 162 6.18 -2.86 -35.55
#